data_AF-A0A1R1IHB1-F1
#
_entry.id   AF-A0A1R1IHB1-F1
#
_cell.length_a   1.000
_cell.length_b   1.000
_cell.length_c   1.000
_cell.angle_alpha   90.00
_cell.angle_beta   90.00
_cell.angle_gamma   90.00
#
_symmetry.space_group_name_H-M   'P 1'
#
loop_
_entity.id
_entity.type
_entity.pdbx_description
1 polymer ?
#
loop_
_entity_poly.entity_id
_entity_poly.type
_entity_poly.pdbx_seq_one_letter_code
_entity_poly.pdbx_strand_id
1 'polypeptide(L)'
;MVALAGFSLLAGLNAGLLRLGVWAPVDSDRLADLHGPVMVLGFMGTLISLERAQALRQAWAYLAPALFGLGSVTLLVGAPIGLGKLLLFDGGLAFLALTIALWLRAPLSLVAAQAFGALFVALFTGLWLVAEIAPLLPLLAAFLIITIASERAELAQLTMGRRAIPTLLALGTLIGGGAALSLVFPDTGARIVGLGCLLTALWLFRDDVGRRFVRSTGLRRFNAASLLAGNLWLAVAGVVWLVVGQPTSSGTYDAVIHGVFLGFGLAMIMAHAPIIFPAVIGRPLPYRSSMWAPLVVLNVGMVLRLFGGLAGIQPLYRTGGILTVLALLIFAVTVVVSVVRS
;
A
#
# COMPACT_ATOMS: atom_id res chain seq x y z
N MET A 1 -5.59 6.33 -16.79
CA MET A 1 -5.52 5.87 -15.38
C MET A 1 -4.13 5.36 -15.01
N VAL A 2 -3.58 4.35 -15.69
CA VAL A 2 -2.18 3.89 -15.43
C VAL A 2 -1.16 5.03 -15.48
N ALA A 3 -1.26 5.93 -16.47
CA ALA A 3 -0.40 7.11 -16.54
C ALA A 3 -0.56 8.07 -15.34
N LEU A 4 -1.77 8.21 -14.79
CA LEU A 4 -2.02 9.03 -13.59
C LEU A 4 -1.38 8.39 -12.35
N ALA A 5 -1.47 7.06 -12.23
CA ALA A 5 -0.80 6.32 -11.17
C ALA A 5 0.74 6.44 -11.30
N GLY A 6 1.28 6.32 -12.52
CA GLY A 6 2.70 6.50 -12.79
C GLY A 6 3.19 7.91 -12.49
N PHE A 7 2.42 8.94 -12.85
CA PHE A 7 2.73 10.32 -12.47
C PHE A 7 2.72 10.52 -10.95
N SER A 8 1.68 10.01 -10.27
CA SER A 8 1.57 10.08 -8.81
C SER A 8 2.74 9.37 -8.13
N LEU A 9 3.18 8.22 -8.64
CA LEU A 9 4.38 7.52 -8.16
C LEU A 9 5.62 8.43 -8.28
N LEU A 10 5.92 8.97 -9.45
CA LEU A 10 7.11 9.79 -9.66
C LEU A 10 7.09 11.07 -8.82
N ALA A 11 5.94 11.75 -8.75
CA ALA A 11 5.78 12.95 -7.93
C ALA A 11 5.89 12.63 -6.44
N GLY A 12 5.31 11.50 -5.99
CA GLY A 12 5.42 11.02 -4.62
C GLY A 12 6.85 10.65 -4.24
N LEU A 13 7.63 10.06 -5.15
CA LEU A 13 9.06 9.81 -4.94
C LEU A 13 9.85 11.12 -4.77
N ASN A 14 9.60 12.12 -5.62
CA ASN A 14 10.20 13.45 -5.48
C ASN A 14 9.84 14.09 -4.13
N ALA A 15 8.56 14.06 -3.76
CA ALA A 15 8.09 14.54 -2.46
C ALA A 15 8.75 13.81 -1.27
N GLY A 16 9.04 12.51 -1.43
CA GLY A 16 9.76 11.72 -0.43
C GLY A 16 11.20 12.17 -0.24
N LEU A 17 11.90 12.55 -1.31
CA LEU A 17 13.25 13.14 -1.24
C LEU A 17 13.23 14.49 -0.51
N LEU A 18 12.25 15.35 -0.81
CA LEU A 18 12.06 16.62 -0.10
C LEU A 18 11.82 16.39 1.40
N ARG A 19 10.97 15.42 1.77
CA ARG A 19 10.74 15.05 3.19
C ARG A 19 11.98 14.51 3.90
N LEU A 20 12.93 13.93 3.18
CA LEU A 20 14.21 13.49 3.72
C LEU A 20 15.21 14.64 3.95
N GLY A 21 14.92 15.83 3.42
CA GLY A 21 15.83 16.96 3.41
C GLY A 21 17.08 16.69 2.57
N VAL A 22 16.92 15.96 1.45
CA VAL A 22 17.97 15.71 0.46
C VAL A 22 17.58 16.32 -0.88
N TRP A 23 18.52 16.39 -1.82
CA TRP A 23 18.24 16.93 -3.14
C TRP A 23 17.13 16.15 -3.85
N ALA A 24 16.20 16.88 -4.46
CA ALA A 24 15.11 16.35 -5.28
C ALA A 24 15.10 17.07 -6.64
N PRO A 25 14.69 16.39 -7.73
CA PRO A 25 14.61 17.00 -9.06
C PRO A 25 13.71 18.23 -9.15
N VAL A 26 12.61 18.25 -8.39
CA VAL A 26 11.65 19.36 -8.33
C VAL A 26 11.56 19.84 -6.89
N ASP A 27 11.95 21.10 -6.65
CA ASP A 27 11.90 21.71 -5.34
C ASP A 27 10.54 22.38 -5.09
N SER A 28 9.88 22.04 -3.97
CA SER A 28 8.58 22.58 -3.58
C SER A 28 8.13 22.10 -2.20
N ASP A 29 8.01 23.00 -1.23
CA ASP A 29 7.49 22.70 0.11
C ASP A 29 6.11 22.04 0.10
N ARG A 30 5.22 22.52 -0.79
CA ARG A 30 3.88 21.95 -0.98
C ARG A 30 3.89 20.45 -1.34
N LEU A 31 4.88 19.99 -2.10
CA LEU A 31 4.96 18.59 -2.53
C LEU A 31 5.32 17.68 -1.36
N ALA A 32 6.24 18.13 -0.49
CA ALA A 32 6.70 17.38 0.67
C ALA A 32 5.52 16.94 1.57
N ASP A 33 4.57 17.84 1.80
CA ASP A 33 3.38 17.57 2.64
C ASP A 33 2.42 16.54 2.04
N LEU A 34 2.39 16.46 0.72
CA LEU A 34 1.47 15.59 -0.03
C LEU A 34 2.04 14.20 -0.31
N HIS A 35 3.29 13.91 0.08
CA HIS A 35 3.98 12.63 -0.17
C HIS A 35 3.11 11.40 0.11
N GLY A 36 2.59 11.28 1.35
CA GLY A 36 1.81 10.11 1.78
C GLY A 36 0.54 9.90 0.97
N PRO A 37 -0.39 10.88 0.94
CA PRO A 37 -1.63 10.77 0.16
C PRO A 37 -1.41 10.52 -1.33
N VAL A 38 -0.42 11.15 -1.96
CA VAL A 38 -0.13 10.95 -3.39
C VAL A 38 0.38 9.53 -3.67
N MET A 39 1.27 9.01 -2.81
CA MET A 39 1.77 7.64 -2.93
C MET A 39 0.67 6.60 -2.69
N VAL A 40 -0.16 6.78 -1.67
CA VAL A 40 -1.15 5.77 -1.29
C VAL A 40 -2.43 5.89 -2.11
N LEU A 41 -3.01 7.08 -2.26
CA LEU A 41 -4.27 7.24 -3.00
C LEU A 41 -4.03 7.36 -4.50
N GLY A 42 -3.09 8.21 -4.92
CA GLY A 42 -2.83 8.48 -6.33
C GLY A 42 -2.13 7.36 -7.09
N PHE A 43 -1.16 6.69 -6.44
CA PHE A 43 -0.50 5.53 -7.04
C PHE A 43 -1.22 4.23 -6.67
N MET A 44 -1.19 3.81 -5.41
CA MET A 44 -1.74 2.50 -5.03
C MET A 44 -3.27 2.44 -5.18
N GLY A 45 -3.98 3.47 -4.71
CA GLY A 45 -5.44 3.55 -4.77
C GLY A 45 -5.96 3.52 -6.20
N THR A 46 -5.32 4.25 -7.13
CA THR A 46 -5.64 4.16 -8.57
C THR A 46 -5.41 2.76 -9.14
N LEU A 47 -4.30 2.08 -8.81
CA LEU A 47 -4.04 0.73 -9.34
C LEU A 47 -5.00 -0.32 -8.76
N ILE A 48 -5.19 -0.33 -7.44
CA ILE A 48 -6.10 -1.23 -6.74
C ILE A 48 -7.52 -1.07 -7.28
N SER A 49 -8.01 0.17 -7.35
CA SER A 49 -9.37 0.43 -7.86
C SER A 49 -9.52 0.15 -9.34
N LEU A 50 -8.48 0.32 -10.16
CA LEU A 50 -8.50 -0.03 -11.58
C LEU A 50 -8.64 -1.53 -11.79
N GLU A 51 -7.90 -2.34 -11.03
CA GLU A 51 -8.02 -3.79 -11.09
C GLU A 51 -9.44 -4.26 -10.72
N ARG A 52 -10.00 -3.70 -9.64
CA ARG A 52 -11.37 -4.01 -9.23
C ARG A 52 -12.41 -3.53 -10.26
N ALA A 53 -12.18 -2.38 -10.90
CA ALA A 53 -13.05 -1.88 -11.96
C ALA A 53 -13.07 -2.81 -13.18
N GLN A 54 -11.91 -3.36 -13.55
CA GLN A 54 -11.79 -4.37 -14.60
C GLN A 54 -12.55 -5.66 -14.24
N ALA A 55 -12.50 -6.10 -12.98
CA ALA A 55 -13.25 -7.26 -12.52
C ALA A 55 -14.78 -7.05 -12.60
N LEU A 56 -15.26 -5.84 -12.27
CA LEU A 56 -16.69 -5.54 -12.33
C LEU A 56 -17.20 -5.40 -13.78
N ARG A 57 -16.35 -4.95 -14.72
CA ARG A 57 -16.67 -4.75 -16.14
C ARG A 57 -17.84 -3.79 -16.40
N GLN A 58 -17.96 -2.75 -15.59
CA GLN A 58 -18.98 -1.70 -15.74
C GLN A 58 -18.31 -0.34 -15.98
N ALA A 59 -18.89 0.50 -16.84
CA ALA A 59 -18.27 1.79 -17.21
C ALA A 59 -18.09 2.74 -16.02
N TRP A 60 -19.09 2.81 -15.12
CA TRP A 60 -19.03 3.67 -13.93
C TRP A 60 -17.95 3.23 -12.93
N ALA A 61 -17.53 1.95 -12.95
CA ALA A 61 -16.51 1.43 -12.04
C ALA A 61 -15.16 2.16 -12.19
N TYR A 62 -14.89 2.68 -13.38
CA TYR A 62 -13.68 3.44 -13.68
C TYR A 62 -13.68 4.85 -13.11
N LEU A 63 -14.80 5.33 -12.54
CA LEU A 63 -14.83 6.61 -11.81
C LEU A 63 -13.87 6.59 -10.62
N ALA A 64 -13.82 5.50 -9.86
CA ALA A 64 -12.93 5.37 -8.69
C ALA A 64 -11.44 5.57 -9.03
N PRO A 65 -10.82 4.78 -9.95
CA PRO A 65 -9.42 4.98 -10.33
C PRO A 65 -9.17 6.33 -11.03
N ALA A 66 -10.15 6.85 -11.78
CA ALA A 66 -10.04 8.17 -12.41
C ALA A 66 -9.98 9.29 -11.35
N LEU A 67 -10.88 9.29 -10.38
CA LEU A 67 -10.96 10.27 -9.31
C LEU A 67 -9.74 10.21 -8.38
N PHE A 68 -9.26 9.02 -8.01
CA PHE A 68 -8.01 8.89 -7.26
C PHE A 68 -6.81 9.49 -8.00
N GLY A 69 -6.69 9.20 -9.30
CA GLY A 69 -5.59 9.69 -10.11
C GLY A 69 -5.67 11.20 -10.36
N LEU A 70 -6.84 11.69 -10.77
CA LEU A 70 -7.08 13.11 -11.04
C LEU A 70 -7.02 13.97 -9.78
N GLY A 71 -7.58 13.50 -8.66
CA GLY A 71 -7.49 14.18 -7.38
C GLY A 71 -6.04 14.36 -6.93
N SER A 72 -5.22 13.32 -7.10
CA SER A 72 -3.78 13.39 -6.79
C SER A 72 -3.04 14.34 -7.72
N VAL A 73 -3.28 14.30 -9.04
CA VAL A 73 -2.71 15.27 -9.97
C VAL A 73 -3.11 16.70 -9.61
N THR A 74 -4.37 16.92 -9.25
CA THR A 74 -4.90 18.23 -8.83
C THR A 74 -4.17 18.77 -7.60
N LEU A 75 -3.86 17.92 -6.62
CA LEU A 75 -3.05 18.31 -5.46
C LEU A 75 -1.62 18.72 -5.86
N LEU A 76 -1.04 18.07 -6.87
CA LEU A 76 0.34 18.26 -7.31
C LEU A 76 0.54 19.49 -8.20
N VAL A 77 -0.42 19.84 -9.07
CA VAL A 77 -0.25 20.91 -10.09
C VAL A 77 -0.59 22.32 -9.61
N GLY A 78 -0.69 22.54 -8.30
CA GLY A 78 -0.90 23.88 -7.74
C GLY A 78 -2.36 24.32 -7.59
N ALA A 79 -3.35 23.53 -8.03
CA ALA A 79 -4.78 23.84 -7.87
C ALA A 79 -5.20 23.95 -6.38
N PRO A 80 -6.38 24.49 -6.04
CA PRO A 80 -6.81 24.56 -4.65
C PRO A 80 -6.79 23.18 -3.97
N ILE A 81 -6.13 23.08 -2.80
CA ILE A 81 -5.95 21.81 -2.08
C ILE A 81 -7.30 21.15 -1.78
N GLY A 82 -8.32 21.95 -1.44
CA GLY A 82 -9.68 21.48 -1.19
C GLY A 82 -10.28 20.72 -2.37
N LEU A 83 -10.04 21.18 -3.62
CA LEU A 83 -10.54 20.48 -4.81
C LEU A 83 -9.89 19.10 -4.96
N GLY A 84 -8.57 19.02 -4.77
CA GLY A 84 -7.86 17.74 -4.82
C GLY A 84 -8.33 16.78 -3.73
N LYS A 85 -8.52 17.25 -2.50
CA LYS A 85 -9.05 16.43 -1.40
C LYS A 85 -10.50 15.96 -1.67
N LEU A 86 -11.37 16.82 -2.20
CA LEU A 86 -12.75 16.46 -2.56
C LEU A 86 -12.78 15.39 -3.65
N LEU A 87 -11.98 15.53 -4.71
CA LEU A 87 -11.88 14.49 -5.75
C LEU A 87 -11.39 13.15 -5.19
N LEU A 88 -10.45 13.16 -4.24
CA LEU A 88 -10.00 11.94 -3.57
C LEU A 88 -11.07 11.32 -2.67
N PHE A 89 -11.88 12.15 -2.01
CA PHE A 89 -13.05 11.70 -1.25
C PHE A 89 -14.11 11.07 -2.15
N ASP A 90 -14.45 11.73 -3.26
CA ASP A 90 -15.35 11.17 -4.28
C ASP A 90 -14.78 9.84 -4.83
N GLY A 91 -13.46 9.75 -5.03
CA GLY A 91 -12.77 8.53 -5.39
C GLY A 91 -12.91 7.42 -4.34
N GLY A 92 -12.81 7.76 -3.06
CA GLY A 92 -13.06 6.85 -1.94
C GLY A 92 -14.50 6.33 -1.92
N LEU A 93 -15.49 7.21 -2.09
CA LEU A 93 -16.91 6.83 -2.18
C LEU A 93 -17.20 5.96 -3.41
N ALA A 94 -16.65 6.33 -4.57
CA ALA A 94 -16.78 5.54 -5.79
C ALA A 94 -16.13 4.16 -5.66
N PHE A 95 -15.00 4.07 -4.96
CA PHE A 95 -14.33 2.79 -4.71
C PHE A 95 -15.10 1.90 -3.72
N LEU A 96 -15.71 2.50 -2.69
CA LEU A 96 -16.63 1.78 -1.81
C LEU A 96 -17.86 1.27 -2.58
N ALA A 97 -18.47 2.10 -3.41
CA ALA A 97 -19.60 1.68 -4.26
C ALA A 97 -19.19 0.55 -5.22
N LEU A 98 -18.02 0.65 -5.84
CA LEU A 98 -17.43 -0.38 -6.71
C LEU A 98 -17.30 -1.73 -6.00
N THR A 99 -16.69 -1.73 -4.81
CA THR A 99 -16.45 -2.96 -4.05
C THR A 99 -17.75 -3.55 -3.48
N ILE A 100 -18.71 -2.71 -3.09
CA ILE A 100 -20.07 -3.16 -2.73
C ILE A 100 -20.77 -3.80 -3.94
N ALA A 101 -20.69 -3.20 -5.12
CA ALA A 101 -21.30 -3.77 -6.33
C ALA A 101 -20.67 -5.13 -6.72
N LEU A 102 -19.35 -5.28 -6.54
CA LEU A 102 -18.69 -6.57 -6.68
C LEU A 102 -19.21 -7.59 -5.66
N TRP A 103 -19.38 -7.19 -4.40
CA TRP A 103 -19.91 -8.05 -3.36
C TRP A 103 -21.37 -8.45 -3.62
N LEU A 104 -22.22 -7.53 -4.08
CA LEU A 104 -23.60 -7.84 -4.44
C LEU A 104 -23.69 -8.78 -5.66
N ARG A 105 -22.74 -8.69 -6.60
CA ARG A 105 -22.64 -9.61 -7.74
C ARG A 105 -22.20 -11.01 -7.31
N ALA A 106 -21.31 -11.11 -6.32
CA ALA A 106 -20.78 -12.36 -5.79
C ALA A 106 -20.63 -12.24 -4.26
N PRO A 107 -21.65 -12.62 -3.47
CA PRO A 107 -21.72 -12.36 -2.02
C PRO A 107 -20.83 -13.29 -1.19
N LEU A 108 -19.56 -13.39 -1.56
CA LEU A 108 -18.52 -14.11 -0.82
C LEU A 108 -17.97 -13.22 0.28
N SER A 109 -17.73 -13.79 1.47
CA SER A 109 -17.18 -13.05 2.62
C SER A 109 -15.83 -12.39 2.34
N LEU A 110 -15.07 -12.96 1.40
CA LEU A 110 -13.77 -12.47 1.00
C LEU A 110 -13.90 -11.14 0.20
N VAL A 111 -14.93 -11.04 -0.65
CA VAL A 111 -15.29 -9.79 -1.33
C VAL A 111 -15.88 -8.78 -0.35
N ALA A 112 -16.65 -9.23 0.65
CA ALA A 112 -17.12 -8.38 1.74
C ALA A 112 -15.95 -7.74 2.52
N ALA A 113 -14.86 -8.48 2.74
CA ALA A 113 -13.65 -7.93 3.35
C ALA A 113 -13.00 -6.84 2.47
N GLN A 114 -13.04 -6.96 1.13
CA GLN A 114 -12.56 -5.89 0.23
C GLN A 114 -13.41 -4.63 0.36
N ALA A 115 -14.75 -4.75 0.43
CA ALA A 115 -15.64 -3.63 0.67
C ALA A 115 -15.41 -2.99 2.06
N PHE A 116 -15.13 -3.81 3.08
CA PHE A 116 -14.76 -3.33 4.40
C PHE A 116 -13.44 -2.56 4.38
N GLY A 117 -12.42 -3.01 3.63
CA GLY A 117 -11.21 -2.23 3.39
C GLY A 117 -11.49 -0.89 2.69
N ALA A 118 -12.35 -0.90 1.66
CA ALA A 118 -12.73 0.30 0.91
C ALA A 118 -13.46 1.34 1.78
N LEU A 119 -14.20 0.91 2.80
CA LEU A 119 -14.82 1.81 3.77
C LEU A 119 -13.75 2.69 4.45
N PHE A 120 -12.61 2.11 4.84
CA PHE A 120 -11.57 2.87 5.54
C PHE A 120 -10.89 3.92 4.67
N VAL A 121 -10.74 3.71 3.36
CA VAL A 121 -10.21 4.77 2.48
C VAL A 121 -11.22 5.88 2.27
N ALA A 122 -12.53 5.56 2.19
CA ALA A 122 -13.59 6.57 2.16
C ALA A 122 -13.63 7.40 3.46
N LEU A 123 -13.51 6.74 4.63
CA LEU A 123 -13.43 7.41 5.92
C LEU A 123 -12.17 8.28 6.03
N PHE A 124 -11.00 7.75 5.64
CA PHE A 124 -9.74 8.50 5.64
C PHE A 124 -9.86 9.77 4.79
N THR A 125 -10.30 9.64 3.55
CA THR A 125 -10.40 10.77 2.61
C THR A 125 -11.45 11.79 3.04
N GLY A 126 -12.59 11.35 3.59
CA GLY A 126 -13.62 12.23 4.12
C GLY A 126 -13.16 13.01 5.36
N LEU A 127 -12.52 12.33 6.32
CA LEU A 127 -11.98 12.98 7.51
C LEU A 127 -10.82 13.93 7.18
N TRP A 128 -9.99 13.58 6.19
CA TRP A 128 -8.87 14.43 5.75
C TRP A 128 -9.31 15.77 5.13
N LEU A 129 -10.60 15.94 4.81
CA LEU A 129 -11.14 17.26 4.43
C LEU A 129 -11.01 18.27 5.57
N VAL A 130 -11.06 17.82 6.84
CA VAL A 130 -11.11 18.69 8.02
C VAL A 130 -10.05 18.36 9.08
N ALA A 131 -9.40 17.20 9.01
CA ALA A 131 -8.42 16.73 9.99
C ALA A 131 -7.03 16.51 9.37
N GLU A 132 -6.01 16.52 10.22
CA GLU A 132 -4.63 16.24 9.84
C GLU A 132 -4.40 14.75 9.52
N ILE A 133 -3.37 14.46 8.71
CA ILE A 133 -3.10 13.09 8.22
C ILE A 133 -2.64 12.15 9.33
N ALA A 134 -1.79 12.63 10.25
CA ALA A 134 -1.13 11.80 11.26
C ALA A 134 -2.11 10.93 12.10
N PRO A 135 -3.21 11.47 12.68
CA PRO A 135 -4.17 10.66 13.43
C PRO A 135 -5.02 9.72 12.54
N LEU A 136 -5.13 10.00 11.24
CA LEU A 136 -5.93 9.20 10.31
C LEU A 136 -5.15 8.01 9.71
N LEU A 137 -3.85 7.94 9.95
CA LEU A 137 -2.96 6.91 9.43
C LEU A 137 -3.48 5.47 9.65
N PRO A 138 -4.03 5.09 10.83
CA PRO A 138 -4.57 3.75 11.04
C PRO A 138 -5.71 3.39 10.09
N LEU A 139 -6.56 4.35 9.68
CA LEU A 139 -7.61 4.11 8.69
C LEU A 139 -7.00 3.76 7.32
N LEU A 140 -6.02 4.54 6.89
CA LEU A 140 -5.36 4.30 5.61
C LEU A 140 -4.62 2.96 5.59
N ALA A 141 -4.01 2.58 6.71
CA ALA A 141 -3.38 1.28 6.89
C ALA A 141 -4.41 0.15 6.89
N ALA A 142 -5.54 0.30 7.58
CA ALA A 142 -6.63 -0.67 7.60
C ALA A 142 -7.15 -0.96 6.19
N PHE A 143 -7.39 0.09 5.39
CA PHE A 143 -7.74 -0.06 3.97
C PHE A 143 -6.75 -0.99 3.27
N LEU A 144 -5.47 -0.62 3.25
CA LEU A 144 -4.48 -1.35 2.47
C LEU A 144 -4.30 -2.80 2.96
N ILE A 145 -4.17 -3.00 4.27
CA ILE A 145 -3.89 -4.30 4.86
C ILE A 145 -5.06 -5.25 4.64
N ILE A 146 -6.30 -4.80 4.88
CA ILE A 146 -7.49 -5.63 4.69
C ILE A 146 -7.67 -5.98 3.22
N THR A 147 -7.50 -5.02 2.30
CA THR A 147 -7.61 -5.25 0.86
C THR A 147 -6.58 -6.28 0.40
N ILE A 148 -5.30 -6.09 0.73
CA ILE A 148 -4.24 -7.03 0.33
C ILE A 148 -4.45 -8.40 0.98
N ALA A 149 -4.74 -8.47 2.28
CA ALA A 149 -4.97 -9.74 2.97
C ALA A 149 -6.14 -10.52 2.37
N SER A 150 -7.21 -9.81 1.96
CA SER A 150 -8.31 -10.40 1.22
C SER A 150 -7.84 -10.96 -0.12
N GLU A 151 -7.20 -10.18 -0.97
CA GLU A 151 -6.68 -10.64 -2.28
C GLU A 151 -5.75 -11.86 -2.12
N ARG A 152 -4.89 -11.86 -1.10
CA ARG A 152 -4.03 -13.01 -0.79
C ARG A 152 -4.83 -14.25 -0.41
N ALA A 153 -5.84 -14.09 0.43
CA ALA A 153 -6.73 -15.18 0.80
C ALA A 153 -7.53 -15.71 -0.42
N GLU A 154 -7.87 -14.85 -1.39
CA GLU A 154 -8.50 -15.24 -2.65
C GLU A 154 -7.57 -16.13 -3.48
N LEU A 155 -6.35 -15.64 -3.72
CA LEU A 155 -5.36 -16.29 -4.59
C LEU A 155 -4.81 -17.58 -3.99
N ALA A 156 -4.71 -17.65 -2.65
CA ALA A 156 -4.13 -18.76 -1.93
C ALA A 156 -5.16 -19.65 -1.23
N GLN A 157 -6.46 -19.48 -1.52
CA GLN A 157 -7.56 -20.12 -0.78
C GLN A 157 -7.38 -21.64 -0.64
N LEU A 158 -7.01 -22.32 -1.73
CA LEU A 158 -6.77 -23.77 -1.74
C LEU A 158 -5.63 -24.19 -0.81
N THR A 159 -4.64 -23.32 -0.61
CA THR A 159 -3.44 -23.61 0.19
C THR A 159 -3.56 -23.19 1.65
N MET A 160 -4.34 -22.15 1.94
CA MET A 160 -4.57 -21.61 3.30
C MET A 160 -5.62 -22.41 4.10
N GLY A 161 -6.45 -23.20 3.41
CA GLY A 161 -7.40 -24.12 4.04
C GLY A 161 -8.67 -23.47 4.55
N ARG A 162 -9.52 -24.26 5.22
CA ARG A 162 -10.91 -23.90 5.55
C ARG A 162 -11.06 -22.71 6.51
N ARG A 163 -10.02 -22.38 7.27
CA ARG A 163 -10.04 -21.27 8.24
C ARG A 163 -9.62 -19.92 7.64
N ALA A 164 -9.17 -19.88 6.38
CA ALA A 164 -8.67 -18.65 5.76
C ALA A 164 -9.68 -17.49 5.83
N ILE A 165 -10.94 -17.75 5.47
CA ILE A 165 -12.01 -16.74 5.48
C ILE A 165 -12.35 -16.29 6.92
N PRO A 166 -12.67 -17.18 7.88
CA PRO A 166 -12.88 -16.76 9.27
C PRO A 166 -11.71 -15.98 9.87
N THR A 167 -10.47 -16.40 9.62
CA THR A 167 -9.28 -15.71 10.09
C THR A 167 -9.15 -14.31 9.47
N LEU A 168 -9.37 -14.18 8.16
CA LEU A 168 -9.41 -12.89 7.48
C LEU A 168 -10.45 -11.95 8.10
N LEU A 169 -11.67 -12.43 8.34
CA LEU A 169 -12.74 -11.61 8.92
C LEU A 169 -12.41 -11.17 10.35
N ALA A 170 -11.89 -12.09 11.18
CA ALA A 170 -11.50 -11.78 12.56
C ALA A 170 -10.37 -10.75 12.61
N LEU A 171 -9.30 -10.96 11.83
CA LEU A 171 -8.17 -10.04 11.77
C LEU A 171 -8.53 -8.71 11.12
N GLY A 172 -9.34 -8.74 10.06
CA GLY A 172 -9.86 -7.53 9.42
C GLY A 172 -10.71 -6.71 10.38
N THR A 173 -11.61 -7.35 11.14
CA THR A 173 -12.42 -6.69 12.18
C THR A 173 -11.55 -6.12 13.29
N LEU A 174 -10.51 -6.84 13.72
CA LEU A 174 -9.55 -6.35 14.73
C LEU A 174 -8.83 -5.09 14.25
N ILE A 175 -8.30 -5.11 13.02
CA ILE A 175 -7.60 -3.96 12.42
C ILE A 175 -8.57 -2.80 12.22
N GLY A 176 -9.73 -3.05 11.63
CA GLY A 176 -10.72 -2.01 11.35
C GLY A 176 -11.30 -1.39 12.62
N GLY A 177 -11.61 -2.22 13.61
CA GLY A 177 -12.06 -1.77 14.93
C GLY A 177 -10.99 -0.96 15.66
N GLY A 178 -9.73 -1.39 15.62
CA GLY A 178 -8.60 -0.63 16.15
C GLY A 178 -8.41 0.73 15.46
N ALA A 179 -8.55 0.76 14.13
CA ALA A 179 -8.41 1.98 13.34
C ALA A 179 -9.57 2.97 13.63
N ALA A 180 -10.80 2.49 13.76
CA ALA A 180 -11.91 3.33 14.19
C ALA A 180 -11.72 3.82 15.63
N LEU A 181 -11.28 2.94 16.55
CA LEU A 181 -11.01 3.31 17.94
C LEU A 181 -9.91 4.35 18.06
N SER A 182 -8.90 4.34 17.19
CA SER A 182 -7.81 5.33 17.22
C SER A 182 -8.27 6.77 16.94
N LEU A 183 -9.48 6.97 16.41
CA LEU A 183 -10.05 8.30 16.25
C LEU A 183 -10.47 8.93 17.60
N VAL A 184 -10.80 8.09 18.59
CA VAL A 184 -11.27 8.53 19.92
C VAL A 184 -10.21 8.26 20.99
N PHE A 185 -9.53 7.11 20.92
CA PHE A 185 -8.46 6.69 21.81
C PHE A 185 -7.21 6.34 20.98
N PRO A 186 -6.41 7.35 20.57
CA PRO A 186 -5.33 7.16 19.60
C PRO A 186 -4.33 6.06 19.96
N ASP A 187 -3.85 6.04 21.21
CA ASP A 187 -2.88 5.04 21.66
C ASP A 187 -3.46 3.63 21.68
N THR A 188 -4.62 3.44 22.31
CA THR A 188 -5.27 2.13 22.41
C THR A 188 -5.63 1.59 21.04
N GLY A 189 -6.22 2.42 20.18
CA GLY A 189 -6.56 2.03 18.81
C GLY A 189 -5.32 1.67 17.99
N ALA A 190 -4.26 2.47 18.05
CA ALA A 190 -3.00 2.16 17.38
C ALA A 190 -2.39 0.84 17.84
N ARG A 191 -2.40 0.54 19.15
CA ARG A 191 -1.93 -0.76 19.67
C ARG A 191 -2.74 -1.94 19.15
N ILE A 192 -4.06 -1.80 19.06
CA ILE A 192 -4.94 -2.82 18.50
C ILE A 192 -4.65 -3.04 17.01
N VAL A 193 -4.44 -1.97 16.24
CA VAL A 193 -4.00 -2.06 14.85
C VAL A 193 -2.64 -2.76 14.76
N GLY A 194 -1.70 -2.42 15.63
CA GLY A 194 -0.39 -3.08 15.72
C GLY A 194 -0.49 -4.58 15.97
N LEU A 195 -1.33 -5.00 16.93
CA LEU A 195 -1.65 -6.40 17.18
C LEU A 195 -2.24 -7.08 15.93
N GLY A 196 -3.21 -6.43 15.29
CA GLY A 196 -3.82 -6.93 14.06
C GLY A 196 -2.82 -7.09 12.91
N CYS A 197 -1.90 -6.14 12.73
CA CYS A 197 -0.82 -6.22 11.75
C CYS A 197 0.10 -7.42 12.04
N LEU A 198 0.53 -7.58 13.29
CA LEU A 198 1.41 -8.68 13.69
C LEU A 198 0.75 -10.05 13.48
N LEU A 199 -0.51 -10.20 13.92
CA LEU A 199 -1.25 -11.44 13.74
C LEU A 199 -1.52 -11.75 12.25
N THR A 200 -1.82 -10.72 11.45
CA THR A 200 -1.97 -10.87 9.99
C THR A 200 -0.67 -11.31 9.33
N ALA A 201 0.46 -10.68 9.67
CA ALA A 201 1.76 -11.07 9.17
C ALA A 201 2.10 -12.52 9.53
N LEU A 202 1.91 -12.93 10.78
CA LEU A 202 2.13 -14.31 11.25
C LEU A 202 1.23 -15.31 10.54
N TRP A 203 -0.04 -14.97 10.34
CA TRP A 203 -0.98 -15.80 9.60
C TRP A 203 -0.54 -15.96 8.14
N LEU A 204 -0.18 -14.88 7.45
CA LEU A 204 0.29 -14.94 6.06
C LEU A 204 1.63 -15.68 5.95
N PHE A 205 2.56 -15.53 6.90
CA PHE A 205 3.79 -16.34 6.95
C PHE A 205 3.52 -17.83 7.04
N ARG A 206 2.54 -18.21 7.86
CA ARG A 206 2.20 -19.59 8.15
C ARG A 206 1.37 -20.20 7.03
N ASP A 207 0.31 -19.55 6.57
CA ASP A 207 -0.69 -20.24 5.74
C ASP A 207 -0.59 -19.90 4.25
N ASP A 208 0.01 -18.76 3.89
CA ASP A 208 0.24 -18.38 2.49
C ASP A 208 1.32 -19.25 1.81
N VAL A 209 1.40 -19.15 0.49
CA VAL A 209 2.30 -19.93 -0.37
C VAL A 209 3.77 -19.55 -0.23
N GLY A 210 4.08 -18.36 0.31
CA GLY A 210 5.43 -17.79 0.39
C GLY A 210 6.46 -18.76 0.98
N ARG A 211 6.18 -19.32 2.17
CA ARG A 211 7.11 -20.25 2.84
C ARG A 211 7.39 -21.52 2.04
N ARG A 212 6.43 -21.97 1.22
CA ARG A 212 6.55 -23.20 0.42
C ARG A 212 7.30 -22.92 -0.88
N PHE A 213 7.03 -21.79 -1.51
CA PHE A 213 7.56 -21.45 -2.84
C PHE A 213 8.91 -20.73 -2.80
N VAL A 214 9.39 -20.28 -1.64
CA VAL A 214 10.73 -19.66 -1.53
C VAL A 214 11.88 -20.60 -1.94
N ARG A 215 11.66 -21.92 -1.88
CA ARG A 215 12.61 -22.95 -2.35
C ARG A 215 12.44 -23.34 -3.82
N SER A 216 11.46 -22.77 -4.52
CA SER A 216 11.24 -23.00 -5.96
C SER A 216 12.22 -22.18 -6.82
N THR A 217 11.99 -22.11 -8.12
CA THR A 217 12.80 -21.31 -9.06
C THR A 217 11.93 -20.33 -9.87
N GLY A 218 12.58 -19.36 -10.53
CA GLY A 218 11.89 -18.40 -11.41
C GLY A 218 10.87 -17.51 -10.68
N LEU A 219 9.74 -17.23 -11.36
CA LEU A 219 8.69 -16.33 -10.88
C LEU A 219 8.12 -16.75 -9.52
N ARG A 220 7.93 -18.05 -9.29
CA ARG A 220 7.37 -18.57 -8.01
C ARG A 220 8.28 -18.23 -6.83
N ARG A 221 9.61 -18.34 -7.01
CA ARG A 221 10.59 -17.97 -5.98
C ARG A 221 10.59 -16.46 -5.72
N PHE A 222 10.58 -15.67 -6.79
CA PHE A 222 10.56 -14.21 -6.68
C PHE A 222 9.30 -13.72 -5.98
N ASN A 223 8.13 -14.18 -6.41
CA ASN A 223 6.85 -13.87 -5.78
C ASN A 223 6.88 -14.26 -4.29
N ALA A 224 7.30 -15.48 -3.97
CA ALA A 224 7.41 -15.94 -2.59
C ALA A 224 8.34 -15.07 -1.72
N ALA A 225 9.51 -14.70 -2.23
CA ALA A 225 10.44 -13.84 -1.50
C ALA A 225 9.87 -12.45 -1.25
N SER A 226 9.21 -11.85 -2.26
CA SER A 226 8.52 -10.56 -2.12
C SER A 226 7.39 -10.63 -1.09
N LEU A 227 6.56 -11.69 -1.10
CA LEU A 227 5.51 -11.90 -0.10
C LEU A 227 6.06 -12.00 1.32
N LEU A 228 7.12 -12.80 1.50
CA LEU A 228 7.75 -13.00 2.81
C LEU A 228 8.40 -11.70 3.32
N ALA A 229 9.09 -10.96 2.45
CA ALA A 229 9.66 -9.66 2.79
C ALA A 229 8.57 -8.66 3.19
N GLY A 230 7.48 -8.59 2.42
CA GLY A 230 6.35 -7.72 2.73
C GLY A 230 5.73 -8.04 4.09
N ASN A 231 5.47 -9.32 4.37
CA ASN A 231 4.93 -9.75 5.66
C ASN A 231 5.89 -9.45 6.83
N LEU A 232 7.21 -9.48 6.60
CA LEU A 232 8.19 -9.11 7.62
C LEU A 232 8.04 -7.64 7.99
N TRP A 233 7.93 -6.75 7.00
CA TRP A 233 7.73 -5.33 7.24
C TRP A 233 6.39 -5.01 7.89
N LEU A 234 5.33 -5.75 7.55
CA LEU A 234 4.04 -5.64 8.25
C LEU A 234 4.17 -6.04 9.73
N ALA A 235 4.91 -7.12 10.03
CA ALA A 235 5.17 -7.53 11.41
C ALA A 235 5.97 -6.46 12.17
N VAL A 236 7.00 -5.89 11.54
CA VAL A 236 7.82 -4.81 12.14
C VAL A 236 6.96 -3.59 12.45
N ALA A 237 6.15 -3.10 11.50
CA ALA A 237 5.23 -2.00 11.74
C ALA A 237 4.21 -2.34 12.85
N GLY A 238 3.70 -3.57 12.85
CA GLY A 238 2.81 -4.08 13.88
C GLY A 238 3.42 -4.05 15.27
N VAL A 239 4.68 -4.48 15.43
CA VAL A 239 5.42 -4.41 16.69
C VAL A 239 5.61 -2.96 17.14
N VAL A 240 5.99 -2.06 16.24
CA VAL A 240 6.17 -0.64 16.58
C VAL A 240 4.87 -0.04 17.11
N TRP A 241 3.74 -0.22 16.42
CA TRP A 241 2.44 0.24 16.91
C TRP A 241 2.00 -0.42 18.22
N LEU A 242 2.22 -1.73 18.36
CA LEU A 242 1.84 -2.47 19.56
C LEU A 242 2.60 -1.98 20.81
N VAL A 243 3.89 -1.65 20.66
CA VAL A 243 4.75 -1.19 21.75
C VAL A 243 4.58 0.30 22.02
N VAL A 244 4.59 1.13 20.97
CA VAL A 244 4.60 2.60 21.09
C VAL A 244 3.18 3.16 21.28
N GLY A 245 2.17 2.57 20.65
CA GLY A 245 0.86 3.22 20.50
C GLY A 245 0.87 4.22 19.36
N GLN A 246 0.29 5.41 19.56
CA GLN A 246 0.30 6.46 18.55
C GLN A 246 1.74 6.97 18.37
N PRO A 247 2.34 6.87 17.17
CA PRO A 247 3.69 7.35 16.98
C PRO A 247 3.78 8.87 17.11
N THR A 248 4.57 9.34 18.07
CA THR A 248 4.83 10.77 18.31
C THR A 248 6.22 11.22 17.83
N SER A 249 7.16 10.29 17.68
CA SER A 249 8.50 10.58 17.13
C SER A 249 8.52 10.39 15.62
N SER A 250 9.37 11.16 14.93
CA SER A 250 9.57 11.03 13.48
C SER A 250 10.03 9.63 13.09
N GLY A 251 10.93 9.00 13.86
CA GLY A 251 11.44 7.66 13.59
C GLY A 251 10.37 6.57 13.70
N THR A 252 9.55 6.59 14.75
CA THR A 252 8.47 5.60 14.92
C THR A 252 7.33 5.82 13.93
N TYR A 253 7.00 7.07 13.61
CA TYR A 253 6.03 7.42 12.58
C TYR A 253 6.49 6.93 11.20
N ASP A 254 7.76 7.18 10.87
CA ASP A 254 8.38 6.72 9.63
C ASP A 254 8.36 5.20 9.51
N ALA A 255 8.72 4.50 10.59
CA ALA A 255 8.77 3.04 10.65
C ALA A 255 7.41 2.38 10.34
N VAL A 256 6.32 2.90 10.91
CA VAL A 256 4.99 2.31 10.69
C VAL A 256 4.45 2.63 9.29
N ILE A 257 4.63 3.87 8.81
CA ILE A 257 4.16 4.27 7.48
C ILE A 257 4.92 3.48 6.41
N HIS A 258 6.25 3.57 6.44
CA HIS A 258 7.04 2.91 5.40
C HIS A 258 7.01 1.39 5.59
N GLY A 259 6.89 0.86 6.80
CA GLY A 259 6.69 -0.57 7.01
C GLY A 259 5.42 -1.09 6.34
N VAL A 260 4.29 -0.38 6.48
CA VAL A 260 3.00 -0.80 5.90
C VAL A 260 2.92 -0.51 4.40
N PHE A 261 3.15 0.72 3.96
CA PHE A 261 2.88 1.09 2.56
C PHE A 261 4.02 0.68 1.63
N LEU A 262 5.27 0.85 2.06
CA LEU A 262 6.45 0.63 1.23
C LEU A 262 7.05 -0.77 1.43
N GLY A 263 7.18 -1.23 2.67
CA GLY A 263 7.68 -2.55 2.99
C GLY A 263 6.68 -3.63 2.60
N PHE A 264 5.46 -3.56 3.12
CA PHE A 264 4.40 -4.53 2.84
C PHE A 264 3.69 -4.27 1.50
N GLY A 265 3.10 -3.09 1.31
CA GLY A 265 2.31 -2.76 0.12
C GLY A 265 3.09 -2.84 -1.20
N LEU A 266 4.23 -2.14 -1.29
CA LEU A 266 5.05 -2.16 -2.51
C LEU A 266 5.68 -3.53 -2.77
N ALA A 267 6.06 -4.31 -1.74
CA ALA A 267 6.52 -5.67 -1.95
C ALA A 267 5.41 -6.57 -2.53
N MET A 268 4.15 -6.37 -2.14
CA MET A 268 3.00 -7.05 -2.73
C MET A 268 2.77 -6.66 -4.19
N ILE A 269 2.90 -5.37 -4.53
CA ILE A 269 2.87 -4.89 -5.92
C ILE A 269 3.98 -5.56 -6.74
N MET A 270 5.22 -5.58 -6.23
CA MET A 270 6.35 -6.24 -6.90
C MET A 270 6.12 -7.73 -7.09
N ALA A 271 5.57 -8.43 -6.08
CA ALA A 271 5.30 -9.86 -6.13
C ALA A 271 4.34 -10.22 -7.27
N HIS A 272 3.32 -9.40 -7.48
CA HIS A 272 2.24 -9.68 -8.42
C HIS A 272 2.36 -8.97 -9.76
N ALA A 273 3.29 -8.03 -9.92
CA ALA A 273 3.40 -7.25 -11.15
C ALA A 273 3.41 -8.14 -12.42
N PRO A 274 4.22 -9.22 -12.52
CA PRO A 274 4.19 -10.10 -13.71
C PRO A 274 2.87 -10.85 -13.96
N ILE A 275 1.97 -10.86 -12.98
CA ILE A 275 0.68 -11.57 -13.00
C ILE A 275 -0.48 -10.59 -13.25
N ILE A 276 -0.51 -9.46 -12.54
CA ILE A 276 -1.62 -8.51 -12.56
C ILE A 276 -1.45 -7.45 -13.66
N PHE A 277 -0.25 -6.88 -13.82
CA PHE A 277 -0.04 -5.78 -14.77
C PHE A 277 -0.38 -6.13 -16.22
N PRO A 278 -0.22 -7.38 -16.72
CA PRO A 278 -0.65 -7.71 -18.07
C PRO A 278 -2.13 -7.42 -18.34
N ALA A 279 -3.02 -7.67 -17.38
CA ALA A 279 -4.45 -7.38 -17.51
C ALA A 279 -4.75 -5.88 -17.53
N VAL A 280 -3.92 -5.08 -16.84
CA VAL A 280 -4.09 -3.62 -16.73
C VAL A 280 -3.47 -2.87 -17.91
N ILE A 281 -2.29 -3.31 -18.36
CA ILE A 281 -1.52 -2.67 -19.44
C ILE A 281 -1.94 -3.20 -20.83
N GLY A 282 -2.51 -4.41 -20.89
CA GLY A 282 -2.87 -5.07 -22.16
C GLY A 282 -1.66 -5.63 -22.92
N ARG A 283 -0.54 -5.88 -22.22
CA ARG A 283 0.71 -6.42 -22.78
C ARG A 283 1.31 -7.47 -21.83
N PRO A 284 1.95 -8.54 -22.33
CA PRO A 284 2.66 -9.48 -21.48
C PRO A 284 3.75 -8.79 -20.65
N LEU A 285 3.92 -9.22 -19.39
CA LEU A 285 5.03 -8.80 -18.53
C LEU A 285 5.77 -10.06 -18.05
N PRO A 286 6.67 -10.63 -18.89
CA PRO A 286 7.36 -11.85 -18.52
C PRO A 286 8.31 -11.60 -17.34
N TYR A 287 8.43 -12.60 -16.46
CA TYR A 287 9.41 -12.57 -15.39
C TYR A 287 10.84 -12.49 -15.95
N ARG A 288 11.65 -11.60 -15.37
CA ARG A 288 13.10 -11.49 -15.63
C ARG A 288 13.86 -11.48 -14.32
N SER A 289 15.07 -12.05 -14.32
CA SER A 289 15.93 -12.08 -13.12
C SER A 289 16.29 -10.68 -12.61
N SER A 290 16.30 -9.66 -13.48
CA SER A 290 16.48 -8.25 -13.10
C SER A 290 15.43 -7.73 -12.11
N MET A 291 14.26 -8.36 -12.02
CA MET A 291 13.21 -8.00 -11.05
C MET A 291 13.64 -8.20 -9.59
N TRP A 292 14.69 -8.97 -9.31
CA TRP A 292 15.27 -9.07 -7.97
C TRP A 292 15.98 -7.80 -7.50
N ALA A 293 16.57 -7.03 -8.42
CA ALA A 293 17.32 -5.82 -8.09
C ALA A 293 16.47 -4.82 -7.28
N PRO A 294 15.28 -4.39 -7.73
CA PRO A 294 14.46 -3.46 -6.96
C PRO A 294 14.03 -4.05 -5.60
N LEU A 295 13.74 -5.35 -5.52
CA LEU A 295 13.36 -5.99 -4.27
C LEU A 295 14.50 -5.96 -3.24
N VAL A 296 15.72 -6.29 -3.66
CA VAL A 296 16.89 -6.29 -2.77
C VAL A 296 17.20 -4.86 -2.32
N VAL A 297 17.24 -3.90 -3.25
CA VAL A 297 17.50 -2.49 -2.94
C VAL A 297 16.44 -1.93 -2.00
N LEU A 298 15.15 -2.29 -2.20
CA LEU A 298 14.06 -1.89 -1.32
C LEU A 298 14.29 -2.38 0.11
N ASN A 299 14.61 -3.66 0.30
CA ASN A 299 14.79 -4.24 1.62
C ASN A 299 16.03 -3.68 2.34
N VAL A 300 17.15 -3.51 1.63
CA VAL A 300 18.34 -2.86 2.18
C VAL A 300 18.02 -1.42 2.59
N GLY A 301 17.37 -0.65 1.71
CA GLY A 301 16.95 0.72 2.00
C GLY A 301 16.04 0.81 3.22
N MET A 302 15.04 -0.08 3.31
CA MET A 302 14.12 -0.15 4.45
C MET A 302 14.83 -0.48 5.77
N VAL A 303 15.81 -1.40 5.76
CA VAL A 303 16.62 -1.73 6.95
C VAL A 303 17.40 -0.50 7.42
N LEU A 304 18.15 0.15 6.52
CA LEU A 304 18.93 1.33 6.87
C LEU A 304 18.02 2.47 7.34
N ARG A 305 16.88 2.68 6.67
CA ARG A 305 15.90 3.70 7.03
C ARG A 305 15.33 3.48 8.42
N LEU A 306 14.90 2.26 8.73
CA LEU A 306 14.34 1.91 10.04
C LEU A 306 15.36 2.15 11.16
N PHE A 307 16.56 1.56 11.06
CA PHE A 307 17.56 1.69 12.10
C PHE A 307 18.08 3.13 12.23
N GLY A 308 18.28 3.83 11.11
CA GLY A 308 18.66 5.24 11.11
C GLY A 308 17.60 6.12 11.76
N GLY A 309 16.32 5.89 11.46
CA GLY A 309 15.21 6.65 12.03
C GLY A 309 15.04 6.40 13.53
N LEU A 310 15.08 5.14 13.97
CA LEU A 310 14.92 4.79 15.40
C LEU A 310 16.15 5.19 16.25
N ALA A 311 17.35 5.12 15.69
CA ALA A 311 18.58 5.51 16.39
C ALA A 311 18.93 7.00 16.26
N GLY A 312 18.16 7.79 15.49
CA GLY A 312 18.45 9.20 15.23
C GLY A 312 19.70 9.45 14.36
N ILE A 313 20.20 8.42 13.66
CA ILE A 313 21.40 8.51 12.82
C ILE A 313 20.99 9.04 11.44
N GLN A 314 21.02 10.36 11.26
CA GLN A 314 20.51 11.01 10.06
C GLN A 314 21.13 10.57 8.73
N PRO A 315 22.46 10.39 8.60
CA PRO A 315 23.05 9.89 7.36
C PRO A 315 22.51 8.50 6.97
N LEU A 316 22.29 7.63 7.95
CA LEU A 316 21.77 6.29 7.75
C LEU A 316 20.29 6.33 7.31
N TYR A 317 19.48 7.17 7.98
CA TYR A 317 18.08 7.40 7.63
C TYR A 317 17.91 7.92 6.19
N ARG A 318 18.69 8.96 5.82
CA ARG A 318 18.68 9.55 4.47
C ARG A 318 19.14 8.56 3.41
N THR A 319 20.21 7.82 3.67
CA THR A 319 20.71 6.79 2.75
C THR A 319 19.67 5.71 2.51
N GLY A 320 19.03 5.22 3.57
CA GLY A 320 17.93 4.27 3.46
C GLY A 320 16.77 4.80 2.62
N GLY A 321 16.36 6.05 2.84
CA GLY A 321 15.33 6.70 2.03
C GLY A 321 15.68 6.91 0.56
N ILE A 322 16.92 7.26 0.24
CA ILE A 322 17.37 7.36 -1.15
C ILE A 322 17.34 5.99 -1.83
N LEU A 323 17.80 4.94 -1.15
CA LEU A 323 17.77 3.58 -1.68
C LEU A 323 16.33 3.10 -1.93
N THR A 324 15.37 3.42 -1.06
CA THR A 324 13.97 3.04 -1.32
C THR A 324 13.38 3.79 -2.51
N VAL A 325 13.73 5.06 -2.72
CA VAL A 325 13.35 5.81 -3.94
C VAL A 325 13.96 5.15 -5.18
N LEU A 326 15.26 4.84 -5.15
CA LEU A 326 15.96 4.17 -6.25
C LEU A 326 15.34 2.79 -6.54
N ALA A 327 14.94 2.04 -5.52
CA ALA A 327 14.28 0.75 -5.69
C ALA A 327 13.00 0.86 -6.52
N LEU A 328 12.18 1.88 -6.27
CA LEU A 328 10.93 2.09 -7.00
C LEU A 328 11.19 2.57 -8.44
N LEU A 329 12.22 3.40 -8.66
CA LEU A 329 12.64 3.81 -10.02
C LEU A 329 13.18 2.61 -10.82
N ILE A 330 14.06 1.81 -10.21
CA ILE A 330 14.59 0.58 -10.82
C ILE A 330 13.45 -0.39 -11.13
N PHE A 331 12.45 -0.51 -10.24
CA PHE A 331 11.26 -1.32 -10.49
C PHE A 331 10.47 -0.83 -11.70
N ALA A 332 10.15 0.47 -11.76
CA ALA A 332 9.44 1.05 -12.89
C ALA A 332 10.17 0.84 -14.22
N VAL A 333 11.48 1.11 -14.25
CA VAL A 333 12.32 0.87 -15.44
C VAL A 333 12.33 -0.62 -15.81
N THR A 334 12.45 -1.52 -14.82
CA THR A 334 12.46 -2.98 -15.06
C THR A 334 11.14 -3.45 -15.68
N VAL A 335 10.01 -2.92 -15.20
CA VAL A 335 8.69 -3.21 -15.77
C VAL A 335 8.61 -2.71 -17.21
N VAL A 336 8.93 -1.44 -17.47
CA VAL A 336 8.87 -0.85 -18.82
C VAL A 336 9.76 -1.61 -19.81
N VAL A 337 11.02 -1.86 -19.45
CA VAL A 337 11.96 -2.61 -20.30
C VAL A 337 11.47 -4.04 -20.56
N SER A 338 10.83 -4.67 -19.58
CA SER A 338 10.31 -6.03 -19.73
C SER A 338 9.11 -6.10 -20.68
N VAL A 339 8.23 -5.09 -20.66
CA VAL A 339 7.09 -4.95 -21.60
C VAL A 339 7.55 -4.58 -23.01
N VAL A 340 8.53 -3.68 -23.15
CA VAL A 340 9.01 -3.26 -24.47
C VAL A 340 9.74 -4.39 -25.20
N ARG A 341 10.39 -5.29 -24.45
CA ARG A 341 11.11 -6.46 -24.98
C ARG A 341 10.28 -7.75 -25.01
N SER A 342 8.95 -7.67 -24.84
CA SER A 342 8.04 -8.83 -24.84
C SER A 342 7.39 -9.06 -26.19
#